data_AF-A0A224YMC2-F1
#
_entry.id   AF-A0A224YMC2-F1
#
_cell.length_a   1.000
_cell.length_b   1.000
_cell.length_c   1.000
_cell.angle_alpha   90.00
_cell.angle_beta   90.00
_cell.angle_gamma   90.00
#
_symmetry.space_group_name_H-M   'P 1'
#
loop_
_entity.id
_entity.type
_entity.pdbx_description
1 polymer ?
#
loop_
_entity_poly.entity_id
_entity_poly.type
_entity_poly.pdbx_seq_one_letter_code
_entity_poly.pdbx_strand_id
1 'polypeptide(L)'
;MTPLALAVLASVFIASHGKWDHPIWQNESRLQEYQIAWKSLNKSSDVTYYQLRATELISGSILTNKEQLLETNYSCWSVNMLNLKQDKEKGVRRYHYMVTATGAVHFMDEEVETVSKLNYTTKNAVEYVYDKNYTTHADPVIFSDGEMCDLFNVPRVSNQYGCELWVKDKYKNNVPPCCSFIYDLLCAVDESYEIYDEKKCQAVVESSPGNSG
;
A
#
# COMPACT_ATOMS: atom_id res chain seq x y z
N MET A 1 73.61 -4.86 -17.35
CA MET A 1 72.74 -6.01 -17.02
C MET A 1 71.77 -5.54 -15.95
N THR A 2 70.50 -5.47 -16.32
CA THR A 2 69.38 -4.84 -15.61
C THR A 2 68.86 -5.70 -14.44
N PRO A 3 68.44 -5.12 -13.31
CA PRO A 3 67.48 -5.78 -12.44
C PRO A 3 66.07 -5.40 -12.91
N LEU A 4 65.33 -6.40 -13.39
CA LEU A 4 63.88 -6.30 -13.60
C LEU A 4 63.21 -6.19 -12.22
N ALA A 5 62.67 -5.01 -11.90
CA ALA A 5 61.72 -4.87 -10.81
C ALA A 5 60.36 -5.42 -11.27
N LEU A 6 59.94 -6.57 -10.74
CA LEU A 6 58.56 -7.03 -10.85
C LEU A 6 57.67 -6.12 -9.98
N ALA A 7 56.95 -5.20 -10.63
CA ALA A 7 55.84 -4.51 -9.99
C ALA A 7 54.64 -5.46 -9.91
N VAL A 8 54.28 -5.88 -8.69
CA VAL A 8 53.06 -6.63 -8.40
C VAL A 8 51.88 -5.66 -8.57
N LEU A 9 51.12 -5.81 -9.65
CA LEU A 9 49.83 -5.15 -9.82
C LEU A 9 48.83 -5.78 -8.84
N ALA A 10 48.72 -5.20 -7.65
CA ALA A 10 47.61 -5.48 -6.75
C ALA A 10 46.35 -4.82 -7.33
N SER A 11 45.53 -5.60 -8.02
CA SER A 11 44.20 -5.19 -8.47
C SER A 11 43.31 -5.03 -7.25
N VAL A 12 43.21 -3.81 -6.72
CA VAL A 12 42.18 -3.47 -5.74
C VAL A 12 40.85 -3.43 -6.49
N PHE A 13 40.07 -4.51 -6.39
CA PHE A 13 38.65 -4.45 -6.72
C PHE A 13 37.96 -3.58 -5.66
N ILE A 14 37.92 -2.27 -5.89
CA ILE A 14 37.01 -1.40 -5.18
C ILE A 14 35.62 -1.81 -5.65
N ALA A 15 34.94 -2.65 -4.88
CA ALA A 15 33.51 -2.85 -5.04
C ALA A 15 32.85 -1.50 -4.78
N SER A 16 32.59 -0.76 -5.85
CA SER A 16 31.64 0.35 -5.81
C SER A 16 30.31 -0.27 -5.41
N HIS A 17 29.98 -0.18 -4.13
CA HIS A 17 28.61 -0.34 -3.68
C HIS A 17 27.87 0.82 -4.34
N GLY A 18 27.35 0.58 -5.54
CA GLY A 18 26.48 1.53 -6.20
C GLY A 18 25.43 1.91 -5.18
N LYS A 19 25.34 3.20 -4.86
CA LYS A 19 24.20 3.71 -4.13
C LYS A 19 22.99 3.27 -4.96
N TRP A 20 22.16 2.40 -4.39
CA TRP A 20 20.89 2.11 -5.00
C TRP A 20 20.10 3.41 -4.87
N ASP A 21 19.88 4.12 -5.98
CA ASP A 21 19.09 5.37 -6.00
C ASP A 21 17.59 5.12 -5.76
N HIS A 22 17.23 3.87 -5.45
CA HIS A 22 15.88 3.38 -5.27
C HIS A 22 15.78 2.43 -4.06
N PRO A 23 14.63 2.39 -3.37
CA PRO A 23 14.37 1.45 -2.28
C PRO A 23 14.66 -0.01 -2.66
N ILE A 24 15.09 -0.83 -1.69
CA ILE A 24 15.47 -2.23 -1.94
C ILE A 24 14.33 -3.10 -2.48
N TRP A 25 13.08 -2.70 -2.25
CA TRP A 25 11.90 -3.37 -2.81
C TRP A 25 11.70 -3.09 -4.29
N GLN A 26 12.32 -2.05 -4.85
CA GLN A 26 12.25 -1.76 -6.28
C GLN A 26 13.21 -2.65 -7.07
N ASN A 27 12.92 -3.96 -7.12
CA ASN A 27 13.74 -4.95 -7.80
C ASN A 27 12.92 -6.07 -8.46
N GLU A 28 12.42 -5.82 -9.68
CA GLU A 28 11.59 -6.78 -10.44
C GLU A 28 12.27 -8.15 -10.56
N SER A 29 13.56 -8.18 -10.93
CA SER A 29 14.31 -9.43 -11.17
C SER A 29 14.32 -10.40 -9.99
N ARG A 30 14.19 -9.88 -8.76
CA ARG A 30 14.22 -10.67 -7.53
C ARG A 30 12.86 -10.79 -6.85
N LEU A 31 11.98 -9.80 -7.03
CA LEU A 31 10.78 -9.64 -6.22
C LEU A 31 9.48 -9.69 -7.02
N GLN A 32 9.53 -9.84 -8.36
CA GLN A 32 8.35 -9.81 -9.24
C GLN A 32 7.19 -10.67 -8.72
N GLU A 33 7.48 -11.86 -8.18
CA GLU A 33 6.44 -12.79 -7.77
C GLU A 33 5.58 -12.26 -6.62
N TYR A 34 6.12 -11.36 -5.80
CA TYR A 34 5.45 -10.70 -4.68
C TYR A 34 4.88 -9.33 -5.06
N GLN A 35 5.04 -8.90 -6.31
CA GLN A 35 4.74 -7.54 -6.76
C GLN A 35 3.75 -7.50 -7.92
N ILE A 36 3.12 -8.62 -8.26
CA ILE A 36 2.06 -8.67 -9.26
C ILE A 36 0.82 -7.99 -8.68
N ALA A 37 0.46 -6.81 -9.18
CA ALA A 37 -0.66 -6.01 -8.66
C ALA A 37 -2.00 -6.75 -8.73
N TRP A 38 -2.20 -7.60 -9.75
CA TRP A 38 -3.41 -8.38 -9.87
C TRP A 38 -3.57 -9.42 -8.74
N LYS A 39 -2.49 -9.86 -8.08
CA LYS A 39 -2.62 -10.73 -6.89
C LYS A 39 -3.32 -10.00 -5.74
N SER A 40 -3.10 -8.69 -5.60
CA SER A 40 -3.78 -7.88 -4.60
C SER A 40 -5.22 -7.53 -4.99
N LEU A 41 -5.50 -7.27 -6.29
CA LEU A 41 -6.84 -6.89 -6.73
C LEU A 41 -7.77 -8.08 -7.00
N ASN A 42 -7.25 -9.26 -7.33
CA ASN A 42 -8.05 -10.41 -7.73
C ASN A 42 -8.63 -11.15 -6.51
N LYS A 43 -9.55 -10.49 -5.82
CA LYS A 43 -10.22 -10.99 -4.61
C LYS A 43 -11.72 -11.01 -4.85
N SER A 44 -12.40 -12.02 -4.31
CA SER A 44 -13.86 -12.07 -4.36
C SER A 44 -14.47 -10.93 -3.54
N SER A 45 -15.73 -10.57 -3.84
CA SER A 45 -16.38 -9.40 -3.25
C SER A 45 -16.70 -9.52 -1.76
N ASP A 46 -16.68 -10.74 -1.23
CA ASP A 46 -16.84 -11.08 0.19
C ASP A 46 -15.52 -11.02 0.98
N VAL A 47 -14.39 -10.81 0.30
CA VAL A 47 -13.08 -10.69 0.94
C VAL A 47 -12.78 -9.21 1.23
N THR A 48 -12.72 -8.90 2.52
CA THR A 48 -12.40 -7.55 3.03
C THR A 48 -10.98 -7.49 3.57
N TYR A 49 -10.27 -6.40 3.28
CA TYR A 49 -8.98 -6.04 3.84
C TYR A 49 -9.10 -4.75 4.64
N TYR A 50 -8.29 -4.59 5.68
CA TYR A 50 -8.26 -3.41 6.55
C TYR A 50 -6.88 -2.76 6.51
N GLN A 51 -6.83 -1.43 6.42
CA GLN A 51 -5.59 -0.69 6.55
C GLN A 51 -5.20 -0.64 8.02
N LEU A 52 -4.15 -1.35 8.39
CA LEU A 52 -3.71 -1.39 9.79
C LEU A 52 -2.74 -0.27 10.11
N ARG A 53 -1.81 -0.02 9.19
CA ARG A 53 -0.75 0.98 9.37
C ARG A 53 -0.50 1.75 8.09
N ALA A 54 -0.11 3.00 8.24
CA ALA A 54 0.33 3.85 7.15
C ALA A 54 1.42 4.80 7.64
N THR A 55 2.20 5.35 6.72
CA THR A 55 3.22 6.38 7.04
C THR A 55 2.67 7.80 6.98
N GLU A 56 1.37 7.97 6.70
CA GLU A 56 0.66 9.25 6.76
C GLU A 56 -0.78 9.04 7.24
N LEU A 57 -1.32 10.03 7.96
CA LEU A 57 -2.75 10.13 8.24
C LEU A 57 -3.46 10.88 7.13
N ILE A 58 -4.51 10.29 6.58
CA ILE A 58 -5.40 11.02 5.67
C ILE A 58 -6.24 11.97 6.52
N SER A 59 -6.05 13.27 6.31
CA SER A 59 -6.77 14.34 6.98
C SER A 59 -7.59 15.17 6.00
N GLY A 60 -8.58 15.87 6.52
CA GLY A 60 -9.37 16.83 5.76
C GLY A 60 -10.32 17.58 6.66
N SER A 61 -11.28 18.26 6.05
CA SER A 61 -12.23 19.09 6.76
C SER A 61 -13.66 18.72 6.39
N ILE A 62 -14.53 18.67 7.40
CA ILE A 62 -15.97 18.46 7.23
C ILE A 62 -16.75 19.70 7.67
N LEU A 63 -17.90 19.95 7.02
CA LEU A 63 -18.85 20.96 7.47
C LEU A 63 -19.79 20.36 8.50
N THR A 64 -19.86 20.98 9.67
CA THR A 64 -20.84 20.62 10.69
C THR A 64 -22.21 21.21 10.36
N ASN A 65 -23.24 20.74 11.07
CA ASN A 65 -24.61 21.27 10.95
C ASN A 65 -24.74 22.78 11.28
N LYS A 66 -23.69 23.38 11.88
CA LYS A 66 -23.62 24.82 12.18
C LYS A 66 -22.79 25.59 11.16
N GLU A 67 -22.54 25.01 9.98
CA GLU A 67 -21.69 25.58 8.91
C GLU A 67 -20.24 25.83 9.34
N GLN A 68 -19.81 25.28 10.47
CA GLN A 68 -18.43 25.37 10.92
C GLN A 68 -17.59 24.27 10.29
N LEU A 69 -16.43 24.65 9.76
CA LEU A 69 -15.41 23.72 9.28
C LEU A 69 -14.72 23.06 10.49
N LEU A 70 -14.67 21.73 10.48
CA LEU A 70 -14.00 20.94 11.50
C LEU A 70 -12.96 20.04 10.83
N GLU A 71 -11.71 20.21 11.24
CA GLU A 71 -10.63 19.31 10.84
C GLU A 71 -10.87 17.92 11.41
N THR A 72 -10.58 16.91 10.60
CA THR A 72 -10.77 15.51 10.95
C THR A 72 -9.71 14.65 10.29
N ASN A 73 -9.49 13.48 10.86
CA ASN A 73 -8.79 12.40 10.18
C ASN A 73 -9.82 11.41 9.64
N TYR A 74 -9.37 10.62 8.67
CA TYR A 74 -10.09 9.48 8.15
C TYR A 74 -9.31 8.23 8.56
N SER A 75 -10.00 7.31 9.23
CA SER A 75 -9.39 6.12 9.83
C SER A 75 -10.26 4.89 9.60
N CYS A 76 -9.83 3.74 10.11
CA CYS A 76 -10.59 2.49 10.03
C CYS A 76 -10.94 2.11 8.59
N TRP A 77 -10.01 2.34 7.66
CA TRP A 77 -10.22 2.02 6.26
C TRP A 77 -10.34 0.50 6.07
N SER A 78 -11.38 0.09 5.36
CA SER A 78 -11.54 -1.24 4.83
C SER A 78 -11.76 -1.17 3.32
N VAL A 79 -11.43 -2.24 2.61
CA VAL A 79 -11.61 -2.34 1.17
C VAL A 79 -12.06 -3.74 0.76
N ASN A 80 -12.99 -3.79 -0.18
CA ASN A 80 -13.36 -5.00 -0.90
C ASN A 80 -13.45 -4.71 -2.40
N MET A 81 -13.35 -5.75 -3.22
CA MET A 81 -13.35 -5.62 -4.68
C MET A 81 -14.74 -5.90 -5.27
N LEU A 82 -15.15 -5.08 -6.24
CA LEU A 82 -16.39 -5.22 -6.99
C LEU A 82 -16.10 -5.20 -8.49
N ASN A 83 -17.04 -5.75 -9.28
CA ASN A 83 -17.05 -5.62 -10.74
C ASN A 83 -15.72 -5.99 -11.44
N LEU A 84 -15.02 -7.02 -10.95
CA LEU A 84 -13.75 -7.47 -11.52
C LEU A 84 -13.89 -7.89 -12.98
N LYS A 85 -13.00 -7.37 -13.83
CA LYS A 85 -12.85 -7.74 -15.25
C LYS A 85 -11.49 -8.41 -15.41
N GLN A 86 -11.48 -9.73 -15.27
CA GLN A 86 -10.26 -10.55 -15.23
C GLN A 86 -9.37 -10.37 -16.47
N ASP A 87 -9.98 -10.30 -17.65
CA ASP A 87 -9.29 -10.12 -18.94
C ASP A 87 -8.58 -8.77 -19.08
N LYS A 88 -9.05 -7.76 -18.34
CA LYS A 88 -8.51 -6.39 -18.38
C LYS A 88 -7.72 -6.03 -17.14
N GLU A 89 -7.72 -6.90 -16.13
CA GLU A 89 -7.21 -6.64 -14.79
C GLU A 89 -7.75 -5.30 -14.22
N LYS A 90 -9.07 -5.11 -14.35
CA LYS A 90 -9.79 -3.93 -13.83
C LYS A 90 -10.80 -4.32 -12.76
N GLY A 91 -11.19 -3.36 -11.93
CA GLY A 91 -12.24 -3.53 -10.94
C GLY A 91 -12.66 -2.23 -10.31
N VAL A 92 -13.45 -2.34 -9.25
CA VAL A 92 -13.83 -1.22 -8.39
C VAL A 92 -13.44 -1.58 -6.96
N ARG A 93 -12.63 -0.76 -6.31
CA ARG A 93 -12.41 -0.82 -4.86
C ARG A 93 -13.55 -0.09 -4.18
N ARG A 94 -14.28 -0.79 -3.31
CA ARG A 94 -15.22 -0.15 -2.39
C ARG A 94 -14.53 -0.01 -1.04
N TYR A 95 -14.30 1.23 -0.65
CA TYR A 95 -13.78 1.53 0.68
C TYR A 95 -14.91 1.86 1.65
N HIS A 96 -14.76 1.43 2.90
CA HIS A 96 -15.47 2.04 4.03
C HIS A 96 -14.46 2.65 4.99
N TYR A 97 -14.80 3.80 5.57
CA TYR A 97 -13.91 4.52 6.47
C TYR A 97 -14.70 5.35 7.47
N MET A 98 -14.05 5.69 8.59
CA MET A 98 -14.63 6.52 9.64
C MET A 98 -14.06 7.93 9.59
N VAL A 99 -14.96 8.91 9.69
CA VAL A 99 -14.64 10.32 9.95
C VAL A 99 -14.46 10.48 11.46
N THR A 100 -13.23 10.66 11.93
CA THR A 100 -12.92 10.60 13.37
C THR A 100 -13.63 11.67 14.20
N ALA A 101 -13.88 12.85 13.62
CA ALA A 101 -14.53 13.96 14.31
C ALA A 101 -16.00 13.69 14.67
N THR A 102 -16.68 12.81 13.94
CA THR A 102 -18.11 12.50 14.14
C THR A 102 -18.36 11.04 14.49
N GLY A 103 -17.40 10.15 14.24
CA GLY A 103 -17.57 8.70 14.30
C GLY A 103 -18.44 8.14 13.16
N ALA A 104 -18.82 8.97 12.18
CA ALA A 104 -19.65 8.53 11.07
C ALA A 104 -18.86 7.64 10.11
N VAL A 105 -19.50 6.56 9.66
CA VAL A 105 -18.95 5.67 8.64
C VAL A 105 -19.47 6.10 7.27
N HIS A 106 -18.54 6.20 6.33
CA HIS A 106 -18.80 6.54 4.94
C HIS A 106 -18.24 5.45 4.04
N PHE A 107 -18.67 5.44 2.78
CA PHE A 107 -18.09 4.60 1.74
C PHE A 107 -17.80 5.41 0.49
N MET A 108 -16.84 4.92 -0.29
CA MET A 108 -16.53 5.44 -1.62
C MET A 108 -16.15 4.30 -2.56
N ASP A 109 -16.46 4.49 -3.84
CA ASP A 109 -16.06 3.59 -4.91
C ASP A 109 -14.95 4.23 -5.74
N GLU A 110 -13.92 3.45 -6.04
CA GLU A 110 -12.76 3.85 -6.82
C GLU A 110 -12.57 2.85 -7.97
N GLU A 111 -12.65 3.31 -9.21
CA GLU A 111 -12.30 2.47 -10.36
C GLU A 111 -10.78 2.28 -10.39
N VAL A 112 -10.34 1.04 -10.58
CA VAL A 112 -8.92 0.68 -10.57
C VAL A 112 -8.54 -0.23 -11.74
N GLU A 113 -7.29 -0.12 -12.17
CA GLU A 113 -6.65 -1.06 -13.10
C GLU A 113 -5.20 -1.36 -12.71
N THR A 114 -4.67 -2.50 -13.13
CA THR A 114 -3.25 -2.80 -12.96
C THR A 114 -2.42 -2.22 -14.10
N VAL A 115 -1.28 -1.63 -13.75
CA VAL A 115 -0.35 -1.03 -14.70
C VAL A 115 1.09 -1.35 -14.30
N SER A 116 2.02 -1.20 -15.24
CA SER A 116 3.45 -1.25 -14.94
C SER A 116 3.97 0.14 -14.57
N LYS A 117 4.72 0.25 -13.48
CA LYS A 117 5.40 1.48 -13.03
C LYS A 117 6.86 1.17 -12.70
N LEU A 118 7.66 2.23 -12.52
CA LEU A 118 9.07 2.11 -12.13
C LEU A 118 9.93 1.32 -13.13
N ASN A 119 9.59 1.38 -14.43
CA ASN A 119 10.23 0.63 -15.52
C ASN A 119 10.09 -0.89 -15.44
N TYR A 120 9.08 -1.40 -14.73
CA TYR A 120 8.81 -2.83 -14.67
C TYR A 120 8.17 -3.30 -15.98
N THR A 121 8.43 -4.54 -16.35
CA THR A 121 7.67 -5.22 -17.41
C THR A 121 6.35 -5.78 -16.87
N THR A 122 6.37 -6.25 -15.63
CA THR A 122 5.23 -6.77 -14.88
C THR A 122 4.34 -5.62 -14.42
N LYS A 123 3.02 -5.83 -14.47
CA LYS A 123 2.05 -4.89 -13.89
C LYS A 123 2.13 -4.95 -12.37
N ASN A 124 2.87 -4.01 -11.81
CA ASN A 124 3.23 -3.97 -10.40
C ASN A 124 2.57 -2.84 -9.62
N ALA A 125 1.69 -2.05 -10.24
CA ALA A 125 0.99 -0.97 -9.55
C ALA A 125 -0.51 -1.03 -9.80
N VAL A 126 -1.26 -0.46 -8.87
CA VAL A 126 -2.69 -0.22 -8.99
C VAL A 126 -2.90 1.24 -9.32
N GLU A 127 -3.47 1.52 -10.49
CA GLU A 127 -3.78 2.86 -10.98
C GLU A 127 -5.24 3.22 -10.69
N TYR A 128 -5.46 4.46 -10.28
CA TYR A 128 -6.76 4.98 -9.82
C TYR A 128 -6.86 6.49 -10.05
N VAL A 129 -8.08 7.02 -9.98
CA VAL A 129 -8.36 8.46 -10.09
C VAL A 129 -8.63 9.04 -8.71
N TYR A 130 -7.80 9.99 -8.27
CA TYR A 130 -7.84 10.49 -6.88
C TYR A 130 -8.72 11.73 -6.69
N ASP A 131 -8.86 12.57 -7.71
CA ASP A 131 -9.47 13.89 -7.56
C ASP A 131 -10.53 14.22 -8.64
N LYS A 132 -11.26 15.32 -8.41
CA LYS A 132 -12.26 15.84 -9.34
C LYS A 132 -11.66 16.35 -10.66
N ASN A 133 -10.35 16.53 -10.73
CA ASN A 133 -9.64 16.92 -11.94
C ASN A 133 -9.26 15.70 -12.79
N TYR A 134 -9.66 14.50 -12.39
CA TYR A 134 -9.34 13.24 -13.04
C TYR A 134 -7.82 12.96 -13.06
N THR A 135 -7.09 13.46 -12.06
CA THR A 135 -5.67 13.15 -11.91
C THR A 135 -5.52 11.68 -11.57
N THR A 136 -4.74 10.98 -12.39
CA THR A 136 -4.46 9.55 -12.23
C THR A 136 -3.21 9.35 -11.37
N HIS A 137 -3.31 8.49 -10.38
CA HIS A 137 -2.21 8.07 -9.51
C HIS A 137 -2.05 6.57 -9.58
N ALA A 138 -0.87 6.07 -9.22
CA ALA A 138 -0.66 4.64 -9.13
C ALA A 138 0.21 4.30 -7.93
N ASP A 139 -0.22 3.28 -7.20
CA ASP A 139 0.44 2.77 -6.01
C ASP A 139 1.15 1.45 -6.34
N PRO A 140 2.49 1.45 -6.43
CA PRO A 140 3.26 0.22 -6.62
C PRO A 140 3.07 -0.75 -5.45
N VAL A 141 2.95 -2.03 -5.76
CA VAL A 141 2.94 -3.11 -4.77
C VAL A 141 4.37 -3.34 -4.31
N ILE A 142 4.62 -3.10 -3.03
CA ILE A 142 5.90 -3.45 -2.37
C ILE A 142 5.94 -4.95 -2.15
N PHE A 143 4.84 -5.50 -1.62
CA PHE A 143 4.68 -6.92 -1.31
C PHE A 143 3.19 -7.31 -1.31
N SER A 144 2.87 -8.46 -1.87
CA SER A 144 1.59 -9.14 -1.73
C SER A 144 1.81 -10.64 -1.82
N ASP A 145 1.21 -11.38 -0.89
CA ASP A 145 1.10 -12.84 -1.00
C ASP A 145 -0.23 -13.27 -1.64
N GLY A 146 -1.11 -12.30 -1.94
CA GLY A 146 -2.45 -12.50 -2.49
C GLY A 146 -3.49 -13.04 -1.49
N GLU A 147 -3.14 -13.22 -0.21
CA GLU A 147 -4.02 -13.90 0.75
C GLU A 147 -4.04 -13.26 2.13
N MET A 148 -2.90 -12.89 2.71
CA MET A 148 -2.83 -12.37 4.07
C MET A 148 -2.76 -10.85 4.10
N CYS A 149 -1.90 -10.26 3.29
CA CYS A 149 -1.66 -8.82 3.33
C CYS A 149 -1.10 -8.28 2.02
N ASP A 150 -1.30 -6.98 1.84
CA ASP A 150 -0.70 -6.17 0.80
C ASP A 150 0.02 -4.98 1.43
N LEU A 151 1.21 -4.68 0.90
CA LEU A 151 1.94 -3.46 1.17
C LEU A 151 2.03 -2.66 -0.13
N PHE A 152 1.59 -1.42 -0.07
CA PHE A 152 1.68 -0.47 -1.18
C PHE A 152 2.68 0.62 -0.86
N ASN A 153 3.40 1.07 -1.87
CA ASN A 153 4.03 2.38 -1.87
C ASN A 153 2.98 3.39 -2.36
N VAL A 154 2.90 4.56 -1.72
CA VAL A 154 1.94 5.61 -2.04
C VAL A 154 2.71 6.88 -2.42
N PRO A 155 3.12 7.04 -3.69
CA PRO A 155 4.02 8.11 -4.12
C PRO A 155 3.48 9.51 -3.88
N ARG A 156 2.15 9.69 -3.93
CA ARG A 156 1.48 10.98 -3.69
C ARG A 156 1.77 11.56 -2.30
N VAL A 157 2.09 10.71 -1.33
CA VAL A 157 2.50 11.06 0.03
C VAL A 157 4.00 11.35 0.04
N SER A 158 4.77 10.37 -0.41
CA SER A 158 6.21 10.45 -0.56
C SER A 158 6.65 9.40 -1.56
N ASN A 159 7.34 9.84 -2.61
CA ASN A 159 7.78 8.99 -3.72
C ASN A 159 8.55 7.74 -3.28
N GLN A 160 9.26 7.80 -2.15
CA GLN A 160 10.06 6.67 -1.65
C GLN A 160 9.53 6.08 -0.35
N TYR A 161 8.86 6.87 0.48
CA TYR A 161 8.57 6.49 1.87
C TYR A 161 7.08 6.37 2.18
N GLY A 162 6.18 6.84 1.30
CA GLY A 162 4.75 6.66 1.47
C GLY A 162 4.42 5.18 1.44
N CYS A 163 3.80 4.63 2.48
CA CYS A 163 3.48 3.22 2.54
C CYS A 163 2.23 2.90 3.35
N GLU A 164 1.50 1.87 2.92
CA GLU A 164 0.29 1.37 3.55
C GLU A 164 0.36 -0.14 3.73
N LEU A 165 -0.05 -0.64 4.89
CA LEU A 165 -0.23 -2.05 5.20
C LEU A 165 -1.72 -2.39 5.27
N TRP A 166 -2.16 -3.26 4.36
CA TRP A 166 -3.52 -3.77 4.29
C TRP A 166 -3.54 -5.25 4.63
N VAL A 167 -4.43 -5.68 5.52
CA VAL A 167 -4.48 -7.06 6.02
C VAL A 167 -5.89 -7.62 5.91
N LYS A 168 -6.02 -8.86 5.42
CA LYS A 168 -7.30 -9.56 5.29
C LYS A 168 -8.02 -9.64 6.63
N ASP A 169 -9.35 -9.54 6.59
CA ASP A 169 -10.25 -9.48 7.75
C ASP A 169 -9.93 -10.51 8.85
N LYS A 170 -9.69 -11.76 8.45
CA LYS A 170 -9.36 -12.88 9.34
C LYS A 170 -8.10 -12.65 10.18
N TYR A 171 -7.15 -11.85 9.71
CA TYR A 171 -5.86 -11.62 10.35
C TYR A 171 -5.69 -10.21 10.92
N LYS A 172 -6.67 -9.31 10.76
CA LYS A 172 -6.54 -7.89 11.16
C LYS A 172 -6.23 -7.69 12.65
N ASN A 173 -6.73 -8.58 13.52
CA ASN A 173 -6.50 -8.55 14.97
C ASN A 173 -5.30 -9.42 15.41
N ASN A 174 -4.71 -10.20 14.50
CA ASN A 174 -3.55 -11.04 14.75
C ASN A 174 -2.68 -11.09 13.49
N VAL A 175 -1.98 -9.98 13.25
CA VAL A 175 -1.25 -9.72 12.00
C VAL A 175 -0.17 -10.78 11.80
N PRO A 176 -0.08 -11.41 10.61
CA PRO A 176 0.93 -12.42 10.36
C PRO A 176 2.34 -11.82 10.48
N PRO A 177 3.30 -12.50 11.15
CA PRO A 177 4.63 -11.94 11.37
C PRO A 177 5.38 -11.55 10.10
N CYS A 178 5.12 -12.20 8.97
CA CYS A 178 5.72 -11.80 7.69
C CYS A 178 5.25 -10.41 7.24
N CYS A 179 3.97 -10.10 7.39
CA CYS A 179 3.38 -8.82 7.01
C CYS A 179 3.94 -7.68 7.85
N SER A 180 3.98 -7.85 9.17
CA SER A 180 4.55 -6.85 10.08
C SER A 180 6.05 -6.70 9.88
N PHE A 181 6.80 -7.80 9.78
CA PHE A 181 8.24 -7.76 9.55
C PHE A 181 8.61 -7.02 8.27
N ILE A 182 7.92 -7.30 7.15
CA ILE A 182 8.19 -6.64 5.87
C ILE A 182 7.82 -5.15 5.94
N TYR A 183 6.72 -4.80 6.61
CA TYR A 183 6.33 -3.40 6.81
C TYR A 183 7.36 -2.64 7.66
N ASP A 184 7.78 -3.22 8.78
CA ASP A 184 8.76 -2.61 9.67
C ASP A 184 10.14 -2.47 8.99
N LEU A 185 10.50 -3.43 8.12
CA LEU A 185 11.76 -3.41 7.37
C LEU A 185 11.76 -2.36 6.24
N LEU A 186 10.65 -2.19 5.53
CA LEU A 186 10.60 -1.44 4.26
C LEU A 186 9.91 -0.08 4.35
N CYS A 187 9.05 0.13 5.36
CA CYS A 187 8.15 1.28 5.43
C CYS A 187 8.31 2.11 6.69
N ALA A 188 8.36 1.49 7.88
CA ALA A 188 8.30 2.19 9.16
C ALA A 188 9.66 2.69 9.67
N VAL A 189 10.47 3.31 8.80
CA VAL A 189 11.84 3.73 9.17
C VAL A 189 11.81 5.00 10.05
N ASP A 190 10.90 5.93 9.77
CA ASP A 190 10.83 7.23 10.47
C ASP A 190 9.49 7.45 11.20
N GLU A 191 8.38 7.10 10.57
CA GLU A 191 7.04 7.34 11.10
C GLU A 191 6.05 6.25 10.67
N SER A 192 5.15 5.87 11.58
CA SER A 192 4.07 4.93 11.30
C SER A 192 2.89 5.23 12.22
N TYR A 193 1.69 5.24 11.63
CA TYR A 193 0.43 5.51 12.30
C TYR A 193 -0.40 4.24 12.36
N GLU A 194 -1.03 3.99 13.50
CA GLU A 194 -2.07 2.98 13.63
C GLU A 194 -3.39 3.52 13.08
N ILE A 195 -3.85 2.92 11.98
CA ILE A 195 -5.07 3.34 11.28
C ILE A 195 -6.29 2.52 11.74
N TYR A 196 -6.05 1.26 12.11
CA TYR A 196 -7.05 0.35 12.63
C TYR A 196 -6.86 0.10 14.12
N ASP A 197 -7.92 0.29 14.88
CA ASP A 197 -8.05 -0.11 16.28
C ASP A 197 -9.36 -0.90 16.41
N GLU A 198 -9.30 -2.11 16.95
CA GLU A 198 -10.44 -3.04 16.99
C GLU A 198 -11.70 -2.41 17.61
N LYS A 199 -11.53 -1.65 18.70
CA LYS A 199 -12.66 -1.05 19.43
C LYS A 199 -13.20 0.17 18.71
N LYS A 200 -12.33 1.02 18.17
CA LYS A 200 -12.74 2.23 17.45
C LYS A 200 -13.36 1.90 16.11
N CYS A 201 -12.85 0.87 15.42
CA CYS A 201 -13.25 0.54 14.06
C CYS A 201 -14.45 -0.40 13.95
N GLN A 202 -15.08 -0.78 15.07
CA GLN A 202 -16.21 -1.72 15.09
C GLN A 202 -17.33 -1.31 14.13
N ALA A 203 -17.69 -0.02 14.08
CA ALA A 203 -18.74 0.47 13.18
C ALA A 203 -18.41 0.24 11.69
N VAL A 204 -17.13 0.30 11.29
CA VAL A 204 -16.71 0.01 9.91
C VAL A 204 -16.72 -1.50 9.65
N VAL A 205 -16.35 -2.31 10.64
CA VAL A 205 -16.41 -3.79 10.54
C VAL A 205 -17.85 -4.23 10.29
N GLU A 206 -18.81 -3.66 11.01
CA GLU A 206 -20.25 -3.95 10.89
C GLU A 206 -20.86 -3.45 9.56
N SER A 207 -20.29 -2.40 8.95
CA SER A 207 -20.74 -1.93 7.63
C SER A 207 -20.11 -2.69 6.46
N SER A 208 -19.06 -3.47 6.69
CA SER A 208 -18.30 -4.14 5.63
C SER A 208 -19.01 -5.42 5.13
N PRO A 209 -18.93 -5.74 3.83
CA PRO A 209 -19.46 -7.00 3.30
C PRO A 209 -18.83 -8.22 3.98
N GLY A 210 -19.65 -9.23 4.30
CA GLY A 210 -19.19 -10.50 4.88
C GLY A 210 -19.32 -10.62 6.41
N ASN A 211 -19.65 -9.53 7.11
CA ASN A 211 -19.89 -9.53 8.58
C ASN A 211 -21.38 -9.48 8.97
N SER A 212 -22.28 -9.67 8.00
CA SER A 212 -23.70 -9.89 8.28
C SER A 212 -23.94 -11.34 8.71
N GLY A 213 -23.60 -11.67 9.96
CA GLY A 213 -23.92 -12.95 10.60
C GLY A 213 -22.98 -13.32 11.75
#